data_AF-A0A1P8B135-F1
#
_entry.id   AF-A0A1P8B135-F1
#
_cell.length_a   1.000
_cell.length_b   1.000
_cell.length_c   1.000
_cell.angle_alpha   90.00
_cell.angle_beta   90.00
_cell.angle_gamma   90.00
#
_symmetry.space_group_name_H-M   'P 1'
#
loop_
_entity.id
_entity.type
_entity.pdbx_description
1 polymer ?
#
loop_
_entity_poly.entity_id
_entity_poly.type
_entity_poly.pdbx_seq_one_letter_code
_entity_poly.pdbx_strand_id
1 'polypeptide(L)'
;MKHPDIATGFKLNGKGLKTAYMSLLLSLIETLRRPPLSFSDIELSKANSTLRELTEAGFKLDWLKKKLEEVSLKRKNAVDDGSRVKQVEERIKILKVDIVGTQR
;
A
#
# COMPACT_ATOMS: atom_id res chain seq x y z
N MET A 1 -5.89 -38.12 9.90
CA MET A 1 -6.93 -37.87 8.89
C MET A 1 -6.27 -37.70 7.54
N LYS A 2 -6.37 -38.70 6.64
CA LYS A 2 -6.14 -38.47 5.21
C LYS A 2 -7.46 -37.90 4.67
N HIS A 3 -7.42 -36.80 3.93
CA HIS A 3 -8.58 -36.29 3.18
C HIS A 3 -8.42 -36.74 1.73
N PRO A 4 -9.02 -37.87 1.31
CA PRO A 4 -8.80 -38.45 -0.01
C PRO A 4 -9.55 -37.77 -1.17
N ASP A 5 -10.17 -36.60 -0.99
CA ASP A 5 -11.06 -36.06 -2.03
C ASP A 5 -11.11 -34.53 -2.17
N ILE A 6 -10.02 -33.82 -1.87
CA ILE A 6 -9.95 -32.37 -2.11
C ILE A 6 -9.65 -32.13 -3.61
N ALA A 7 -10.69 -32.35 -4.41
CA ALA A 7 -10.91 -31.85 -5.77
C ALA A 7 -9.91 -32.28 -6.87
N THR A 8 -9.99 -33.55 -7.29
CA THR A 8 -9.43 -34.01 -8.58
C THR A 8 -10.16 -33.47 -9.82
N GLY A 9 -11.19 -32.64 -9.63
CA GLY A 9 -12.08 -32.15 -10.69
C GLY A 9 -12.16 -30.63 -10.86
N PHE A 10 -11.36 -29.82 -10.17
CA PHE A 10 -11.43 -28.36 -10.33
C PHE A 10 -10.75 -27.92 -11.63
N LYS A 11 -11.38 -28.23 -12.76
CA LYS A 11 -11.09 -27.61 -14.05
C LYS A 11 -11.63 -26.18 -13.99
N LEU A 12 -10.96 -25.31 -13.25
CA LEU A 12 -11.13 -23.87 -13.44
C LEU A 12 -10.75 -23.63 -14.90
N ASN A 13 -11.75 -23.43 -15.76
CA ASN A 13 -11.50 -23.24 -17.17
C ASN A 13 -10.60 -21.99 -17.36
N GLY A 14 -9.86 -21.93 -18.47
CA GLY A 14 -8.97 -20.79 -18.74
C GLY A 14 -9.69 -19.44 -18.73
N LYS A 15 -11.01 -19.41 -19.00
CA LYS A 15 -11.84 -18.19 -18.95
C LYS A 15 -12.04 -17.68 -17.52
N GLY A 16 -12.31 -18.56 -16.56
CA GLY A 16 -12.49 -18.23 -15.15
C GLY A 16 -11.19 -17.73 -14.53
N LEU A 17 -10.09 -18.44 -14.79
CA LEU A 17 -8.75 -18.02 -14.34
C LEU A 17 -8.37 -16.65 -14.91
N LYS A 18 -8.57 -16.45 -16.22
CA LYS A 18 -8.33 -15.15 -16.87
C LYS A 18 -9.18 -14.04 -16.26
N THR A 19 -10.45 -14.32 -15.94
CA THR A 19 -11.34 -13.35 -15.30
C THR A 19 -10.83 -12.98 -13.91
N ALA A 20 -10.44 -13.97 -13.10
CA ALA A 20 -9.90 -13.73 -11.76
C ALA A 20 -8.64 -12.87 -11.78
N TYR A 21 -7.66 -13.19 -12.64
CA TYR A 21 -6.45 -12.37 -12.76
C TYR A 21 -6.72 -10.95 -13.26
N MET A 22 -7.64 -10.78 -14.22
CA MET A 22 -8.04 -9.45 -14.68
C MET A 22 -8.71 -8.63 -13.58
N SER A 23 -9.59 -9.25 -12.78
CA SER A 23 -10.20 -8.60 -11.62
C SER A 23 -9.15 -8.20 -10.58
N LEU A 24 -8.16 -9.06 -10.30
CA LEU A 24 -7.03 -8.72 -9.41
C LEU A 24 -6.23 -7.53 -9.96
N LEU A 25 -5.89 -7.55 -11.25
CA LEU A 25 -5.15 -6.47 -11.90
C LEU A 25 -5.91 -5.14 -11.85
N LEU A 26 -7.21 -5.14 -12.16
CA LEU A 26 -8.05 -3.94 -12.07
C LEU A 26 -8.10 -3.40 -10.64
N SER A 27 -8.32 -4.28 -9.66
CA SER A 27 -8.36 -3.89 -8.24
C SER A 27 -7.03 -3.29 -7.76
N LEU A 28 -5.90 -3.81 -8.25
CA LEU A 28 -4.57 -3.28 -7.95
C LEU A 28 -4.38 -1.89 -8.55
N ILE A 29 -4.77 -1.69 -9.82
CA ILE A 29 -4.69 -0.39 -10.48
C ILE A 29 -5.55 0.65 -9.74
N GLU A 30 -6.79 0.31 -9.42
CA GLU A 30 -7.70 1.18 -8.67
C GLU A 30 -7.13 1.53 -7.29
N THR A 31 -6.59 0.54 -6.60
CA THR A 31 -5.93 0.73 -5.30
C THR A 31 -4.79 1.73 -5.43
N LEU A 32 -3.90 1.58 -6.42
CA LEU A 32 -2.72 2.44 -6.64
C LEU A 32 -3.05 3.86 -7.16
N ARG A 33 -4.30 4.14 -7.55
CA ARG A 33 -4.74 5.49 -7.94
C ARG A 33 -5.03 6.40 -6.75
N ARG A 34 -5.14 5.84 -5.55
CA ARG A 34 -5.39 6.60 -4.31
C ARG A 34 -4.18 7.49 -3.94
N PRO A 35 -4.37 8.54 -3.15
CA PRO A 35 -3.26 9.36 -2.64
C PRO A 35 -2.27 8.54 -1.78
N PRO A 36 -0.94 8.79 -1.84
CA PRO A 36 0.06 8.00 -1.11
C PRO A 36 -0.15 7.91 0.41
N LEU A 37 -0.60 8.99 1.04
CA LEU A 37 -0.88 9.01 2.49
C LEU A 37 -2.10 8.17 2.89
N SER A 38 -2.95 7.77 1.94
CA SER A 38 -4.10 6.93 2.23
C SER A 38 -3.76 5.45 2.39
N PHE A 39 -2.51 5.04 2.12
CA PHE A 39 -2.10 3.64 2.19
C PHE A 39 -1.49 3.30 3.55
N SER A 40 -2.03 2.26 4.19
CA SER A 40 -1.36 1.57 5.29
C SER A 40 -0.21 0.67 4.81
N ASP A 41 0.68 0.29 5.72
CA ASP A 41 1.74 -0.69 5.44
C ASP A 41 1.17 -2.04 4.97
N ILE A 42 0.04 -2.43 5.56
CA ILE A 42 -0.67 -3.65 5.22
C ILE A 42 -1.19 -3.59 3.78
N GLU A 43 -1.78 -2.46 3.35
CA GLU A 43 -2.27 -2.30 1.98
C GLU A 43 -1.12 -2.32 0.95
N LEU A 44 0.02 -1.66 1.23
CA LEU A 44 1.17 -1.71 0.32
C LEU A 44 1.80 -3.11 0.27
N SER A 45 1.86 -3.82 1.40
CA SER A 45 2.31 -5.21 1.44
C SER A 45 1.39 -6.10 0.61
N LYS A 46 0.07 -5.96 0.78
CA LYS A 46 -0.93 -6.69 -0.01
C LYS A 46 -0.80 -6.39 -1.51
N ALA A 47 -0.65 -5.12 -1.88
CA ALA A 47 -0.44 -4.71 -3.27
C ALA A 47 0.82 -5.34 -3.87
N ASN A 48 1.91 -5.41 -3.10
CA ASN A 48 3.14 -6.10 -3.51
C ASN A 48 2.91 -7.60 -3.73
N SER A 49 2.22 -8.27 -2.81
CA SER A 49 1.89 -9.69 -2.95
C SER A 49 1.03 -9.96 -4.18
N THR A 50 -0.01 -9.15 -4.44
CA THR A 50 -0.84 -9.27 -5.65
C THR A 50 -0.04 -9.02 -6.91
N LEU A 51 0.86 -8.03 -6.92
CA LEU A 51 1.72 -7.76 -8.07
C LEU A 51 2.67 -8.94 -8.35
N ARG A 52 3.23 -9.56 -7.31
CA ARG A 52 4.07 -10.76 -7.42
C ARG A 52 3.30 -11.91 -8.02
N GLU A 53 2.09 -12.20 -7.52
CA GLU A 53 1.24 -13.26 -8.04
C GLU A 53 0.90 -13.07 -9.54
N LEU A 54 0.53 -11.85 -9.94
CA LEU A 54 0.26 -11.53 -11.34
C LEU A 54 1.53 -11.64 -12.21
N THR A 55 2.68 -11.26 -11.68
CA THR A 55 3.96 -11.41 -12.41
C THR A 55 4.32 -12.88 -12.60
N GLU A 56 4.11 -13.72 -11.58
CA GLU A 56 4.30 -15.17 -11.64
C GLU A 56 3.32 -15.85 -12.61
N ALA A 57 2.12 -15.28 -12.78
CA ALA A 57 1.16 -15.68 -13.81
C ALA A 57 1.53 -15.22 -15.24
N GLY A 58 2.67 -14.53 -15.42
CA GLY A 58 3.20 -14.12 -16.72
C GLY A 58 2.83 -12.71 -17.17
N PHE A 59 2.19 -11.90 -16.31
CA PHE A 59 1.89 -10.51 -16.65
C PHE A 59 3.15 -9.64 -16.55
N LYS A 60 3.40 -8.81 -17.56
CA LYS A 60 4.48 -7.82 -17.57
C LYS A 60 4.02 -6.52 -16.92
N LEU A 61 4.31 -6.37 -15.62
CA LEU A 61 3.77 -5.28 -14.78
C LEU A 61 4.86 -4.35 -14.21
N ASP A 62 5.98 -4.19 -14.91
CA ASP A 62 7.10 -3.33 -14.46
C ASP A 62 6.68 -1.89 -14.17
N TRP A 63 5.72 -1.36 -14.94
CA TRP A 63 5.20 -0.02 -14.73
C TRP A 63 4.38 0.09 -13.43
N LEU A 64 3.60 -0.94 -13.05
CA LEU A 64 2.92 -0.97 -11.74
C LEU A 64 3.92 -1.14 -10.62
N LYS A 65 4.96 -1.97 -10.81
CA LYS A 65 6.03 -2.11 -9.82
C LYS A 65 6.65 -0.75 -9.51
N LYS A 66 7.07 -0.01 -10.53
CA LYS A 66 7.60 1.35 -10.37
C LYS A 66 6.59 2.29 -9.70
N LYS A 67 5.30 2.17 -10.05
CA LYS A 67 4.26 2.99 -9.44
C LYS A 67 4.09 2.71 -7.94
N LEU A 68 4.11 1.44 -7.54
CA LEU A 68 4.00 1.03 -6.14
C LEU A 68 5.21 1.50 -5.33
N GLU A 69 6.42 1.42 -5.88
CA GLU A 69 7.62 1.99 -5.25
C GLU A 69 7.52 3.51 -5.08
N GLU A 70 7.04 4.23 -6.10
CA GLU A 70 6.82 5.68 -6.04
C GLU A 70 5.82 6.06 -4.94
N VAL A 71 4.69 5.34 -4.87
CA VAL A 71 3.66 5.53 -3.84
C VAL A 71 4.24 5.27 -2.44
N SER A 72 4.98 4.16 -2.27
CA SER A 72 5.61 3.79 -1.01
C SER A 72 6.60 4.84 -0.52
N LEU A 73 7.44 5.34 -1.43
CA LEU A 73 8.43 6.39 -1.13
C LEU A 73 7.75 7.72 -0.77
N LYS A 74 6.78 8.16 -1.58
CA LYS A 74 6.04 9.41 -1.32
C LYS A 74 5.32 9.39 0.03
N ARG A 75 4.71 8.25 0.39
CA ARG A 75 4.08 8.08 1.69
C ARG A 75 5.10 8.20 2.83
N LYS A 76 6.24 7.50 2.71
CA LYS A 76 7.30 7.54 3.74
C LYS A 76 7.80 8.97 3.97
N ASN A 77 8.04 9.71 2.90
CA ASN A 77 8.50 11.10 2.99
C ASN A 77 7.42 12.00 3.62
N ALA A 78 6.16 11.86 3.23
CA ALA A 78 5.08 12.67 3.77
C ALA A 78 4.82 12.40 5.27
N VAL A 79 5.00 11.16 5.73
CA VAL A 79 4.95 10.80 7.16
C VAL A 79 6.11 11.44 7.92
N ASP A 80 7.33 11.37 7.37
CA ASP A 80 8.52 11.95 7.99
C ASP A 80 8.39 13.49 8.10
N ASP A 81 8.03 14.16 7.00
CA ASP A 81 7.79 15.61 7.00
C ASP A 81 6.67 16.02 7.96
N GLY A 82 5.57 15.25 8.01
CA GLY A 82 4.51 15.47 8.98
C GLY A 82 4.97 15.31 10.43
N SER A 83 5.89 14.37 10.70
CA SER A 83 6.47 14.18 12.03
C SER A 83 7.38 15.34 12.44
N ARG A 84 8.16 15.86 11.50
CA ARG A 84 9.05 17.01 11.68
C ARG A 84 8.26 18.28 11.95
N VAL A 85 7.18 18.50 11.20
CA VAL A 85 6.26 19.64 11.42
C VAL A 85 5.68 19.60 12.83
N LYS A 86 5.17 18.45 13.27
CA LYS A 86 4.62 18.29 14.64
C LYS A 86 5.65 18.59 15.73
N GLN A 87 6.90 18.17 15.56
CA GLN A 87 7.97 18.48 16.53
C GLN A 87 8.26 19.98 16.61
N VAL A 88 8.25 20.68 15.46
CA VAL A 88 8.44 22.12 15.42
C VAL A 88 7.24 22.85 16.06
N GLU A 89 6.02 22.40 15.79
CA GLU A 89 4.80 22.95 16.40
C GLU A 89 4.81 22.84 17.93
N GLU A 90 5.23 21.70 18.48
CA GLU A 90 5.33 21.52 19.94
C GLU A 90 6.41 22.42 20.56
N ARG A 91 7.57 22.55 19.92
CA ARG A 91 8.62 23.48 20.38
C ARG A 91 8.14 24.93 20.38
N ILE A 92 7.40 25.35 19.35
CA ILE A 92 6.81 26.69 19.28
C ILE A 92 5.80 26.90 20.42
N LYS A 93 5.00 25.88 20.74
CA LYS A 93 4.03 25.95 21.85
C LYS A 93 4.72 26.13 23.19
N ILE A 94 5.78 25.37 23.47
CA ILE A 94 6.58 25.48 24.71
C ILE A 94 7.17 26.89 24.82
N LEU A 95 7.83 27.39 23.76
CA LEU A 95 8.42 28.73 23.75
C LEU A 95 7.39 29.84 23.98
N LYS A 96 6.17 29.71 23.44
CA LYS A 96 5.09 30.67 23.70
C LYS A 96 4.66 30.69 25.18
N VAL A 97 4.59 29.52 25.82
CA VAL A 97 4.24 29.43 27.24
C VAL A 97 5.33 30.06 28.11
N ASP A 98 6.61 29.79 27.82
CA ASP A 98 7.74 30.37 28.56
C ASP A 98 7.82 31.90 28.41
N ILE A 99 7.59 32.43 27.20
CA ILE A 99 7.55 33.87 26.97
C ILE A 99 6.39 34.52 27.73
N VAL A 100 5.19 33.92 27.73
CA VAL A 100 4.04 34.48 28.47
C VAL A 100 4.25 34.36 29.99
N GLY A 101 4.88 33.30 30.47
CA GLY A 101 5.18 33.10 31.89
C GLY A 101 6.25 34.05 32.44
N THR A 102 7.22 34.45 31.62
CA THR A 102 8.31 35.36 32.01
C THR A 102 7.94 36.85 31.97
N GLN A 103 6.80 37.20 31.36
CA GLN A 103 6.27 38.58 31.33
C GLN A 103 5.35 38.90 32.53
N ARG A 104 5.21 38.00 33.51
CA ARG A 104 4.39 38.19 34.70
C ARG A 104 5.24 38.27 35.96
#